data_AF-A0A960A0M8-F1
#
_entry.id   AF-A0A960A0M8-F1
#
_cell.length_a   1.000
_cell.length_b   1.000
_cell.length_c   1.000
_cell.angle_alpha   90.00
_cell.angle_beta   90.00
_cell.angle_gamma   90.00
#
_symmetry.space_group_name_H-M   'P 1'
#
loop_
_entity.id
_entity.type
_entity.pdbx_description
1 polymer ?
#
loop_
_entity_poly.entity_id
_entity_poly.type
_entity_poly.pdbx_seq_one_letter_code
_entity_poly.pdbx_strand_id
1 'polypeptide(L)'
;MSGSDSASGSASSPFRSAQKLADSLGAGQVGCLAAGQTFGGAVIRNDGITLTTAPGGEKATMLGYTEIAESADDVTIEGVVLNGRTSGKRVGPHISGDRAVLRGNDITNDNTGICVHVGSNVGYGVAYDTLIEGNRIHNCGRLPATGYDHGIYVNTAYRTRIVNNWIYDNSDWGVHLYPSAQQSYVANNIIDGNGRGVTFSGESGYPASSNNIVENNVISNSRDRYNIESWFGGAVGTGNIARNNCLWNGRLGNIATQTGFLATNNTITDPGYANRAAKDFTITSGPCATKQPASTPPPPPAANATPAPAPAAPTPAPAPAPATPVPVAAPAPAPSAPRKKAAPAPAPADAASPSQSESPATAGPAATRAPEPRRATPSLWTAAGAFARVRVSDSPTRAAVLRVTPTAGLPAVVAGAPRTASRAGAYSARVWARAANRDAAARVRVSLVVKLPSGAIRETAVRTTAVRGAFRRVSVAARVPRGASVRVRVEGRGLPFLVSAGAPARR
;
A
#
# COMPACT_ATOMS: atom_id res chain seq x y z
N MET A 1 20.38 -24.94 -12.59
CA MET A 1 20.18 -25.03 -14.06
C MET A 1 20.46 -23.66 -14.67
N SER A 2 20.98 -23.58 -15.90
CA SER A 2 21.30 -22.31 -16.57
C SER A 2 20.19 -21.85 -17.52
N GLY A 3 19.13 -21.23 -16.99
CA GLY A 3 18.05 -20.65 -17.80
C GLY A 3 18.45 -19.35 -18.50
N SER A 4 17.56 -18.85 -19.38
CA SER A 4 17.66 -17.53 -20.00
C SER A 4 16.32 -16.81 -19.97
N ASP A 5 16.30 -15.51 -19.67
CA ASP A 5 15.07 -14.71 -19.72
C ASP A 5 14.61 -14.38 -21.16
N SER A 6 15.40 -14.80 -22.16
CA SER A 6 15.03 -14.87 -23.58
C SER A 6 14.47 -16.22 -24.03
N ALA A 7 14.34 -17.19 -23.11
CA ALA A 7 13.84 -18.54 -23.40
C ALA A 7 12.30 -18.57 -23.51
N SER A 8 11.73 -19.74 -23.82
CA SER A 8 10.26 -19.92 -23.90
C SER A 8 9.60 -20.15 -22.54
N GLY A 9 10.36 -20.50 -21.50
CA GLY A 9 9.84 -20.84 -20.18
C GLY A 9 9.44 -22.31 -20.02
N SER A 10 9.65 -23.17 -21.02
CA SER A 10 9.40 -24.61 -20.90
C SER A 10 10.44 -25.30 -20.01
N ALA A 11 10.15 -26.51 -19.53
CA ALA A 11 11.11 -27.32 -18.77
C ALA A 11 12.43 -27.59 -19.54
N SER A 12 12.36 -27.68 -20.86
CA SER A 12 13.50 -27.83 -21.78
C SER A 12 14.21 -26.51 -22.13
N SER A 13 13.59 -25.36 -21.87
CA SER A 13 14.11 -24.02 -22.20
C SER A 13 13.60 -23.00 -21.17
N PRO A 14 14.06 -23.11 -19.90
CA PRO A 14 13.48 -22.36 -18.78
C PRO A 14 13.97 -20.92 -18.70
N PHE A 15 13.14 -20.06 -18.10
CA PHE A 15 13.55 -18.71 -17.70
C PHE A 15 14.71 -18.75 -16.69
N ARG A 16 15.46 -17.66 -16.57
CA ARG A 16 16.53 -17.49 -15.58
C ARG A 16 16.01 -16.94 -14.26
N SER A 17 15.03 -16.03 -14.29
CA SER A 17 14.56 -15.30 -13.12
C SER A 17 13.10 -15.54 -12.78
N ALA A 18 12.78 -15.50 -11.47
CA ALA A 18 11.40 -15.53 -10.99
C ALA A 18 10.60 -14.29 -11.44
N GLN A 19 11.27 -13.15 -11.65
CA GLN A 19 10.65 -11.96 -12.25
C GLN A 19 10.17 -12.23 -13.68
N LYS A 20 11.03 -12.78 -14.55
CA LYS A 20 10.62 -13.10 -15.93
C LYS A 20 9.52 -14.16 -15.96
N LEU A 21 9.54 -15.13 -15.05
CA LEU A 21 8.43 -16.07 -14.87
C LEU A 21 7.13 -15.35 -14.52
N ALA A 22 7.12 -14.53 -13.46
CA ALA A 22 5.95 -13.75 -13.03
C ALA A 22 5.40 -12.83 -14.12
N ASP A 23 6.28 -12.10 -14.82
CA ASP A 23 5.92 -11.18 -15.92
C ASP A 23 5.31 -11.91 -17.14
N SER A 24 5.54 -13.22 -17.27
CA SER A 24 5.09 -14.03 -18.43
C SER A 24 3.83 -14.86 -18.16
N LEU A 25 3.32 -14.87 -16.93
CA LEU A 25 2.11 -15.61 -16.55
C LEU A 25 0.85 -14.76 -16.77
N GLY A 26 -0.16 -15.32 -17.41
CA GLY A 26 -1.52 -14.80 -17.42
C GLY A 26 -2.35 -15.33 -16.24
N ALA A 27 -3.50 -14.70 -15.98
CA ALA A 27 -4.43 -15.13 -14.93
C ALA A 27 -4.82 -16.61 -15.06
N GLY A 28 -4.87 -17.32 -13.93
CA GLY A 28 -5.11 -18.76 -13.85
C GLY A 28 -3.90 -19.65 -14.14
N GLN A 29 -2.73 -19.09 -14.50
CA GLN A 29 -1.52 -19.87 -14.78
C GLN A 29 -0.63 -20.06 -13.52
N VAL A 30 0.06 -21.19 -13.49
CA VAL A 30 0.99 -21.58 -12.42
C VAL A 30 2.42 -21.55 -12.95
N GLY A 31 3.28 -20.76 -12.29
CA GLY A 31 4.71 -20.72 -12.53
C GLY A 31 5.50 -21.61 -11.57
N CYS A 32 6.15 -22.64 -12.11
CA CYS A 32 6.98 -23.56 -11.34
C CYS A 32 8.46 -23.12 -11.32
N LEU A 33 8.94 -22.70 -10.15
CA LEU A 33 10.36 -22.49 -9.87
C LEU A 33 11.06 -23.86 -9.69
N ALA A 34 12.19 -24.09 -10.36
CA ALA A 34 12.89 -25.37 -10.28
C ALA A 34 13.31 -25.73 -8.84
N ALA A 35 13.01 -26.95 -8.41
CA ALA A 35 13.20 -27.41 -7.04
C ALA A 35 14.65 -27.28 -6.53
N GLY A 36 14.80 -26.90 -5.26
CA GLY A 36 16.08 -26.64 -4.60
C GLY A 36 16.91 -25.49 -5.20
N GLN A 37 16.45 -24.81 -6.27
CA GLN A 37 17.20 -23.70 -6.86
C GLN A 37 16.89 -22.38 -6.14
N THR A 38 17.88 -21.47 -6.14
CA THR A 38 17.72 -20.09 -5.67
C THR A 38 17.57 -19.14 -6.85
N PHE A 39 16.54 -18.32 -6.81
CA PHE A 39 16.22 -17.24 -7.75
C PHE A 39 16.26 -15.89 -7.03
N GLY A 40 16.35 -14.80 -7.76
CA GLY A 40 16.05 -13.47 -7.21
C GLY A 40 14.57 -13.35 -6.81
N GLY A 41 14.26 -12.52 -5.82
CA GLY A 41 12.89 -12.08 -5.54
C GLY A 41 12.25 -11.33 -6.73
N ALA A 42 10.92 -11.19 -6.72
CA ALA A 42 10.14 -10.65 -7.84
C ALA A 42 9.06 -9.64 -7.37
N VAL A 43 8.84 -8.60 -8.16
CA VAL A 43 7.70 -7.67 -8.01
C VAL A 43 6.61 -8.09 -9.00
N ILE A 44 5.57 -8.73 -8.49
CA ILE A 44 4.45 -9.28 -9.26
C ILE A 44 3.46 -8.17 -9.62
N ARG A 45 2.99 -8.16 -10.88
CA ARG A 45 2.08 -7.16 -11.46
C ARG A 45 0.97 -7.74 -12.34
N ASN A 46 0.85 -9.06 -12.37
CA ASN A 46 -0.15 -9.77 -13.16
C ASN A 46 -1.12 -10.44 -12.18
N ASP A 47 -2.42 -10.22 -12.39
CA ASP A 47 -3.48 -10.72 -11.51
C ASP A 47 -3.70 -12.23 -11.67
N GLY A 48 -4.16 -12.88 -10.60
CA GLY A 48 -4.65 -14.27 -10.62
C GLY A 48 -3.60 -15.33 -10.95
N ILE A 49 -2.31 -15.04 -10.80
CA ILE A 49 -1.21 -15.99 -11.05
C ILE A 49 -0.85 -16.77 -9.78
N THR A 50 -0.30 -17.98 -9.96
CA THR A 50 0.34 -18.73 -8.86
C THR A 50 1.84 -18.87 -9.11
N LEU A 51 2.67 -18.64 -8.09
CA LEU A 51 4.09 -19.01 -8.09
C LEU A 51 4.33 -20.12 -7.06
N THR A 52 4.96 -21.20 -7.48
CA THR A 52 5.24 -22.36 -6.61
C THR A 52 6.54 -23.08 -6.98
N THR A 53 6.92 -24.08 -6.18
CA THR A 53 8.05 -24.97 -6.48
C THR A 53 7.62 -26.08 -7.45
N ALA A 54 8.47 -26.42 -8.42
CA ALA A 54 8.25 -27.56 -9.31
C ALA A 54 8.11 -28.88 -8.51
N PRO A 55 7.16 -29.78 -8.86
CA PRO A 55 6.92 -31.01 -8.10
C PRO A 55 8.15 -31.92 -7.97
N GLY A 56 8.22 -32.67 -6.87
CA GLY A 56 9.17 -33.77 -6.68
C GLY A 56 10.53 -33.40 -6.06
N GLY A 57 10.69 -32.22 -5.46
CA GLY A 57 11.93 -31.84 -4.77
C GLY A 57 11.75 -30.76 -3.70
N GLU A 58 12.87 -30.29 -3.16
CA GLU A 58 12.92 -29.26 -2.12
C GLU A 58 12.37 -27.90 -2.58
N LYS A 59 11.84 -27.10 -1.65
CA LYS A 59 11.31 -25.77 -1.90
C LYS A 59 12.32 -24.88 -2.66
N ALA A 60 11.90 -24.30 -3.77
CA ALA A 60 12.68 -23.27 -4.47
C ALA A 60 12.76 -22.00 -3.61
N THR A 61 13.88 -21.28 -3.67
CA THR A 61 14.10 -20.06 -2.88
C THR A 61 13.98 -18.80 -3.74
N MET A 62 13.10 -17.88 -3.34
CA MET A 62 13.09 -16.50 -3.82
C MET A 62 13.90 -15.63 -2.85
N LEU A 63 15.12 -15.30 -3.23
CA LEU A 63 16.10 -14.58 -2.44
C LEU A 63 16.13 -13.09 -2.82
N GLY A 64 15.72 -12.22 -1.90
CA GLY A 64 15.74 -10.77 -2.06
C GLY A 64 14.38 -10.13 -1.85
N TYR A 65 14.09 -9.06 -2.58
CA TYR A 65 12.83 -8.34 -2.45
C TYR A 65 11.72 -9.00 -3.27
N THR A 66 10.63 -9.40 -2.60
CA THR A 66 9.42 -9.90 -3.23
C THR A 66 8.25 -8.98 -2.87
N GLU A 67 7.44 -8.62 -3.86
CA GLU A 67 6.28 -7.72 -3.70
C GLU A 67 5.10 -8.21 -4.54
N ILE A 68 3.91 -8.24 -3.94
CA ILE A 68 2.62 -8.31 -4.64
C ILE A 68 2.11 -6.86 -4.69
N ALA A 69 2.18 -6.23 -5.87
CA ALA A 69 1.87 -4.82 -6.06
C ALA A 69 0.38 -4.51 -5.83
N GLU A 70 0.03 -3.23 -5.63
CA GLU A 70 -1.36 -2.72 -5.56
C GLU A 70 -2.17 -3.01 -6.85
N SER A 71 -1.50 -3.36 -7.95
CA SER A 71 -2.10 -3.75 -9.23
C SER A 71 -1.84 -5.24 -9.53
N ALA A 72 -1.95 -6.09 -8.52
CA ALA A 72 -1.69 -7.53 -8.60
C ALA A 72 -2.60 -8.28 -7.61
N ASP A 73 -3.85 -8.45 -8.02
CA ASP A 73 -4.90 -9.12 -7.24
C ASP A 73 -4.86 -10.65 -7.41
N ASP A 74 -5.47 -11.39 -6.47
CA ASP A 74 -5.65 -12.86 -6.53
C ASP A 74 -4.35 -13.67 -6.69
N VAL A 75 -3.19 -13.07 -6.39
CA VAL A 75 -1.86 -13.69 -6.53
C VAL A 75 -1.62 -14.71 -5.41
N THR A 76 -1.29 -15.94 -5.78
CA THR A 76 -0.84 -16.97 -4.84
C THR A 76 0.68 -17.17 -4.93
N ILE A 77 1.34 -17.21 -3.78
CA ILE A 77 2.72 -17.66 -3.63
C ILE A 77 2.71 -18.82 -2.63
N GLU A 78 3.02 -20.03 -3.08
CA GLU A 78 2.89 -21.21 -2.22
C GLU A 78 3.99 -22.27 -2.37
N GLY A 79 4.36 -22.91 -1.26
CA GLY A 79 5.35 -23.98 -1.25
C GLY A 79 6.78 -23.56 -1.61
N VAL A 80 7.15 -22.28 -1.43
CA VAL A 80 8.51 -21.76 -1.69
C VAL A 80 9.21 -21.34 -0.38
N VAL A 81 10.51 -21.04 -0.47
CA VAL A 81 11.24 -20.27 0.55
C VAL A 81 11.27 -18.80 0.13
N LEU A 82 10.75 -17.91 0.96
CA LEU A 82 10.84 -16.45 0.79
C LEU A 82 11.91 -15.92 1.74
N ASN A 83 13.08 -15.56 1.22
CA ASN A 83 14.19 -15.05 2.03
C ASN A 83 14.51 -13.58 1.69
N GLY A 84 14.12 -12.67 2.57
CA GLY A 84 14.30 -11.23 2.39
C GLY A 84 15.72 -10.68 2.57
N ARG A 85 16.72 -11.50 2.96
CA ARG A 85 18.02 -11.03 3.49
C ARG A 85 18.84 -10.13 2.55
N THR A 86 18.74 -10.34 1.24
CA THR A 86 19.46 -9.54 0.21
C THR A 86 18.60 -8.42 -0.39
N SER A 87 17.38 -8.19 0.10
CA SER A 87 16.41 -7.26 -0.50
C SER A 87 16.88 -5.80 -0.56
N GLY A 88 17.74 -5.38 0.39
CA GLY A 88 18.05 -3.97 0.63
C GLY A 88 16.82 -3.16 1.08
N LYS A 89 15.72 -3.83 1.47
CA LYS A 89 14.49 -3.25 2.00
C LYS A 89 14.33 -3.65 3.47
N ARG A 90 13.48 -2.93 4.20
CA ARG A 90 13.07 -3.32 5.55
C ARG A 90 11.88 -4.28 5.56
N VAL A 91 11.35 -4.68 4.40
CA VAL A 91 10.15 -5.52 4.24
C VAL A 91 10.35 -6.51 3.09
N GLY A 92 9.83 -7.73 3.21
CA GLY A 92 9.90 -8.75 2.15
C GLY A 92 9.45 -10.13 2.66
N PRO A 93 8.30 -10.67 2.22
CA PRO A 93 7.40 -10.13 1.18
C PRO A 93 6.59 -8.89 1.60
N HIS A 94 6.42 -7.96 0.65
CA HIS A 94 5.45 -6.88 0.77
C HIS A 94 4.17 -7.22 -0.02
N ILE A 95 3.00 -7.01 0.56
CA ILE A 95 1.70 -7.25 -0.07
C ILE A 95 0.92 -5.93 -0.05
N SER A 96 0.52 -5.44 -1.22
CA SER A 96 -0.42 -4.33 -1.37
C SER A 96 -1.72 -4.75 -2.08
N GLY A 97 -1.64 -5.56 -3.14
CA GLY A 97 -2.80 -6.08 -3.87
C GLY A 97 -3.72 -7.02 -3.08
N ASP A 98 -4.95 -7.18 -3.56
CA ASP A 98 -6.04 -7.82 -2.83
C ASP A 98 -6.09 -9.33 -3.02
N ARG A 99 -6.70 -10.03 -2.05
CA ARG A 99 -6.97 -11.48 -2.08
C ARG A 99 -5.70 -12.34 -2.23
N ALA A 100 -4.53 -11.72 -2.06
CA ALA A 100 -3.23 -12.35 -2.13
C ALA A 100 -3.06 -13.48 -1.09
N VAL A 101 -2.45 -14.59 -1.51
CA VAL A 101 -2.30 -15.80 -0.69
C VAL A 101 -0.81 -16.13 -0.51
N LEU A 102 -0.36 -16.25 0.73
CA LEU A 102 0.88 -16.93 1.10
C LEU A 102 0.54 -18.27 1.75
N ARG A 103 0.75 -19.40 1.05
CA ARG A 103 0.44 -20.74 1.58
C ARG A 103 1.66 -21.65 1.73
N GLY A 104 1.82 -22.29 2.88
CA GLY A 104 2.76 -23.40 3.07
C GLY A 104 4.25 -23.01 2.89
N ASN A 105 4.57 -21.72 2.86
CA ASN A 105 5.91 -21.23 2.59
C ASN A 105 6.82 -21.38 3.79
N ASP A 106 8.11 -21.24 3.54
CA ASP A 106 9.11 -20.97 4.56
C ASP A 106 9.54 -19.50 4.40
N ILE A 107 9.40 -18.67 5.43
CA ILE A 107 9.54 -17.21 5.30
C ILE A 107 10.52 -16.70 6.36
N THR A 108 11.60 -16.07 5.89
CA THR A 108 12.64 -15.49 6.76
C THR A 108 13.30 -14.29 6.10
N ASN A 109 14.24 -13.64 6.80
CA ASN A 109 15.19 -12.71 6.19
C ASN A 109 16.55 -12.70 6.91
N ASP A 110 16.93 -13.81 7.55
CA ASP A 110 18.20 -13.98 8.27
C ASP A 110 18.46 -12.83 9.28
N ASN A 111 17.41 -12.44 9.99
CA ASN A 111 17.37 -11.36 10.97
C ASN A 111 17.84 -9.99 10.42
N THR A 112 17.35 -9.60 9.23
CA THR A 112 17.66 -8.29 8.61
C THR A 112 16.51 -7.28 8.53
N GLY A 113 15.25 -7.69 8.70
CA GLY A 113 14.10 -6.77 8.62
C GLY A 113 12.74 -7.42 8.88
N ILE A 114 11.66 -6.77 8.44
CA ILE A 114 10.30 -7.33 8.53
C ILE A 114 10.15 -8.42 7.45
N CYS A 115 9.59 -9.58 7.81
CA CYS A 115 9.20 -10.58 6.83
C CYS A 115 7.92 -10.13 6.12
N VAL A 116 6.75 -10.53 6.58
CA VAL A 116 5.48 -10.23 5.89
C VAL A 116 4.96 -8.85 6.26
N HIS A 117 4.73 -7.98 5.27
CA HIS A 117 4.15 -6.63 5.44
C HIS A 117 2.91 -6.44 4.55
N VAL A 118 1.72 -6.35 5.17
CA VAL A 118 0.41 -6.32 4.48
C VAL A 118 -0.20 -4.91 4.47
N GLY A 119 -0.57 -4.40 3.29
CA GLY A 119 -1.03 -3.02 3.07
C GLY A 119 0.07 -1.98 3.32
N SER A 120 -0.22 -0.68 3.17
CA SER A 120 0.81 0.37 3.37
C SER A 120 0.28 1.78 3.66
N ASN A 121 0.51 2.26 4.89
CA ASN A 121 0.22 3.62 5.33
C ASN A 121 1.03 4.76 4.65
N VAL A 122 1.97 4.44 3.74
CA VAL A 122 2.80 5.42 3.02
C VAL A 122 2.54 5.48 1.50
N GLY A 123 1.37 4.99 1.07
CA GLY A 123 0.84 5.24 -0.28
C GLY A 123 1.23 4.23 -1.35
N TYR A 124 1.56 2.99 -0.95
CA TYR A 124 1.51 1.84 -1.86
C TYR A 124 0.07 1.36 -1.99
N GLY A 125 -0.67 1.27 -0.87
CA GLY A 125 -2.12 1.15 -0.86
C GLY A 125 -2.71 0.39 0.33
N VAL A 126 -3.85 -0.27 0.12
CA VAL A 126 -4.65 -0.91 1.19
C VAL A 126 -5.08 -2.30 0.74
N ALA A 127 -4.43 -3.33 1.28
CA ALA A 127 -4.74 -4.71 0.96
C ALA A 127 -6.03 -5.19 1.65
N TYR A 128 -6.90 -5.87 0.90
CA TYR A 128 -8.10 -6.53 1.38
C TYR A 128 -7.97 -8.07 1.27
N ASP A 129 -8.50 -8.79 2.25
CA ASP A 129 -8.72 -10.25 2.23
C ASP A 129 -7.46 -11.13 2.04
N THR A 130 -6.26 -10.60 2.31
CA THR A 130 -4.99 -11.35 2.27
C THR A 130 -5.01 -12.58 3.17
N LEU A 131 -4.62 -13.75 2.65
CA LEU A 131 -4.52 -15.01 3.38
C LEU A 131 -3.05 -15.39 3.61
N ILE A 132 -2.69 -15.66 4.86
CA ILE A 132 -1.38 -16.16 5.30
C ILE A 132 -1.63 -17.49 6.02
N GLU A 133 -1.39 -18.60 5.33
CA GLU A 133 -1.84 -19.94 5.72
C GLU A 133 -0.71 -20.99 5.75
N GLY A 134 -0.56 -21.76 6.83
CA GLY A 134 0.33 -22.93 6.82
C GLY A 134 1.84 -22.64 6.74
N ASN A 135 2.26 -21.38 6.87
CA ASN A 135 3.65 -20.96 6.66
C ASN A 135 4.49 -21.16 7.93
N ARG A 136 5.81 -21.35 7.77
CA ARG A 136 6.80 -21.08 8.81
C ARG A 136 7.31 -19.65 8.62
N ILE A 137 7.34 -18.85 9.68
CA ILE A 137 7.69 -17.42 9.64
C ILE A 137 8.65 -17.13 10.79
N HIS A 138 9.95 -17.13 10.50
CA HIS A 138 10.98 -17.15 11.55
C HIS A 138 12.26 -16.40 11.22
N ASN A 139 13.05 -16.12 12.25
CA ASN A 139 14.30 -15.35 12.15
C ASN A 139 14.10 -14.01 11.40
N CYS A 140 12.93 -13.38 11.58
CA CYS A 140 12.66 -12.05 11.07
C CYS A 140 13.14 -11.01 12.07
N GLY A 141 13.64 -9.89 11.56
CA GLY A 141 13.89 -8.66 12.29
C GLY A 141 15.31 -8.54 12.85
N ARG A 142 15.82 -7.31 12.90
CA ARG A 142 17.23 -7.03 13.20
C ARG A 142 17.62 -7.46 14.61
N LEU A 143 18.82 -8.03 14.72
CA LEU A 143 19.49 -8.34 15.98
C LEU A 143 20.71 -7.41 16.19
N PRO A 144 20.95 -6.89 17.41
CA PRO A 144 20.08 -6.98 18.59
C PRO A 144 18.70 -6.34 18.34
N ALA A 145 17.69 -6.84 19.06
CA ALA A 145 16.29 -6.41 18.94
C ALA A 145 16.17 -4.88 18.98
N THR A 146 15.43 -4.30 18.04
CA THR A 146 15.40 -2.84 17.81
C THR A 146 14.08 -2.18 18.21
N GLY A 147 13.05 -2.96 18.51
CA GLY A 147 11.68 -2.47 18.72
C GLY A 147 11.03 -1.95 17.44
N TYR A 148 11.37 -2.50 16.26
CA TYR A 148 10.89 -2.00 14.97
C TYR A 148 10.54 -3.05 13.90
N ASP A 149 10.91 -4.33 14.04
CA ASP A 149 10.73 -5.35 13.00
C ASP A 149 9.87 -6.56 13.44
N HIS A 150 9.25 -7.24 12.48
CA HIS A 150 8.12 -8.15 12.74
C HIS A 150 8.20 -9.42 11.88
N GLY A 151 7.66 -10.53 12.39
CA GLY A 151 7.33 -11.71 11.58
C GLY A 151 6.19 -11.39 10.61
N ILE A 152 5.04 -10.96 11.12
CA ILE A 152 3.94 -10.39 10.34
C ILE A 152 3.59 -8.99 10.86
N TYR A 153 3.47 -8.04 9.93
CA TYR A 153 3.05 -6.67 10.17
C TYR A 153 1.85 -6.32 9.28
N VAL A 154 0.68 -6.18 9.88
CA VAL A 154 -0.57 -5.82 9.18
C VAL A 154 -0.74 -4.31 9.29
N ASN A 155 -0.27 -3.59 8.26
CA ASN A 155 -0.05 -2.14 8.29
C ASN A 155 -1.37 -1.36 8.16
N THR A 156 -1.95 -1.39 6.96
CA THR A 156 -3.23 -0.73 6.64
C THR A 156 -3.98 -1.67 5.71
N ALA A 157 -4.75 -2.57 6.30
CA ALA A 157 -5.36 -3.69 5.59
C ALA A 157 -6.67 -4.13 6.27
N TYR A 158 -7.53 -4.78 5.50
CA TYR A 158 -8.85 -5.24 5.95
C TYR A 158 -8.98 -6.74 5.77
N ARG A 159 -9.56 -7.42 6.77
CA ARG A 159 -9.93 -8.86 6.74
C ARG A 159 -8.76 -9.81 6.49
N THR A 160 -7.52 -9.39 6.77
CA THR A 160 -6.33 -10.24 6.69
C THR A 160 -6.48 -11.47 7.58
N ARG A 161 -6.29 -12.67 7.01
CA ARG A 161 -6.40 -13.96 7.69
C ARG A 161 -5.01 -14.55 7.92
N ILE A 162 -4.62 -14.72 9.18
CA ILE A 162 -3.36 -15.34 9.61
C ILE A 162 -3.73 -16.64 10.31
N VAL A 163 -3.66 -17.77 9.58
CA VAL A 163 -4.17 -19.06 10.07
C VAL A 163 -3.19 -20.21 9.91
N ASN A 164 -3.16 -21.15 10.86
CA ASN A 164 -2.38 -22.38 10.75
C ASN A 164 -0.85 -22.16 10.54
N ASN A 165 -0.26 -21.04 10.96
CA ASN A 165 1.17 -20.77 10.78
C ASN A 165 1.99 -21.16 12.03
N TRP A 166 3.30 -21.34 11.83
CA TRP A 166 4.32 -21.38 12.89
C TRP A 166 5.16 -20.12 12.83
N ILE A 167 5.01 -19.22 13.80
CA ILE A 167 5.61 -17.89 13.83
C ILE A 167 6.58 -17.81 15.03
N TYR A 168 7.90 -17.90 14.79
CA TYR A 168 8.86 -18.08 15.89
C TYR A 168 10.20 -17.36 15.75
N ASP A 169 10.91 -17.18 16.87
CA ASP A 169 12.26 -16.59 16.99
C ASP A 169 12.42 -15.15 16.43
N ASN A 170 11.33 -14.48 16.05
CA ASN A 170 11.36 -13.13 15.47
C ASN A 170 11.77 -12.08 16.52
N SER A 171 12.54 -11.06 16.10
CA SER A 171 13.28 -10.17 17.01
C SER A 171 12.35 -9.40 17.96
N ASP A 172 11.42 -8.61 17.43
CA ASP A 172 10.58 -7.70 18.22
C ASP A 172 9.12 -8.19 18.30
N TRP A 173 8.47 -8.55 17.19
CA TRP A 173 7.07 -9.04 17.18
C TRP A 173 6.87 -10.32 16.35
N GLY A 174 6.00 -11.21 16.83
CA GLY A 174 5.40 -12.28 16.04
C GLY A 174 4.35 -11.72 15.07
N VAL A 175 3.25 -11.17 15.59
CA VAL A 175 2.19 -10.51 14.81
C VAL A 175 1.88 -9.12 15.37
N HIS A 176 2.00 -8.09 14.54
CA HIS A 176 1.67 -6.71 14.91
C HIS A 176 0.53 -6.17 14.03
N LEU A 177 -0.60 -5.86 14.67
CA LEU A 177 -1.80 -5.28 14.07
C LEU A 177 -1.74 -3.76 14.27
N TYR A 178 -1.13 -3.03 13.32
CA TYR A 178 -0.68 -1.65 13.54
C TYR A 178 -0.47 -0.88 12.22
N PRO A 179 -0.81 0.41 12.09
CA PRO A 179 -1.73 1.17 12.92
C PRO A 179 -3.20 0.90 12.59
N SER A 180 -3.50 0.30 11.42
CA SER A 180 -4.84 0.18 10.86
C SER A 180 -5.12 -1.22 10.29
N ALA A 181 -4.90 -2.26 11.08
CA ALA A 181 -5.42 -3.60 10.79
C ALA A 181 -6.91 -3.66 11.18
N GLN A 182 -7.79 -3.95 10.23
CA GLN A 182 -9.24 -3.90 10.44
C GLN A 182 -9.88 -5.25 10.16
N GLN A 183 -10.73 -5.76 11.06
CA GLN A 183 -11.45 -7.03 10.90
C GLN A 183 -10.54 -8.27 10.66
N SER A 184 -9.26 -8.21 11.05
CA SER A 184 -8.28 -9.29 10.82
C SER A 184 -8.57 -10.50 11.70
N TYR A 185 -8.25 -11.69 11.21
CA TYR A 185 -8.49 -12.97 11.89
C TYR A 185 -7.18 -13.73 12.09
N VAL A 186 -6.75 -13.90 13.33
CA VAL A 186 -5.51 -14.59 13.71
C VAL A 186 -5.87 -15.84 14.52
N ALA A 187 -5.79 -17.03 13.90
CA ALA A 187 -6.24 -18.26 14.57
C ALA A 187 -5.44 -19.53 14.25
N ASN A 188 -5.43 -20.47 15.20
CA ASN A 188 -4.77 -21.78 15.06
C ASN A 188 -3.27 -21.70 14.71
N ASN A 189 -2.59 -20.61 15.08
CA ASN A 189 -1.14 -20.46 14.89
C ASN A 189 -0.37 -20.91 16.13
N ILE A 190 0.84 -21.43 15.94
CA ILE A 190 1.89 -21.40 16.98
C ILE A 190 2.60 -20.04 16.86
N ILE A 191 2.70 -19.30 17.96
CA ILE A 191 3.39 -18.01 18.04
C ILE A 191 4.36 -18.06 19.23
N ASP A 192 5.57 -18.59 19.02
CA ASP A 192 6.50 -18.95 20.10
C ASP A 192 7.86 -18.23 20.03
N GLY A 193 8.38 -17.78 21.17
CA GLY A 193 9.78 -17.31 21.25
C GLY A 193 10.08 -15.99 20.52
N ASN A 194 9.05 -15.28 20.06
CA ASN A 194 9.16 -13.93 19.50
C ASN A 194 9.49 -12.91 20.63
N GLY A 195 9.89 -11.68 20.31
CA GLY A 195 10.03 -10.63 21.33
C GLY A 195 8.69 -10.34 22.06
N ARG A 196 7.61 -10.28 21.29
CA ARG A 196 6.20 -10.14 21.68
C ARG A 196 5.37 -11.11 20.84
N GLY A 197 4.29 -11.67 21.39
CA GLY A 197 3.40 -12.59 20.68
C GLY A 197 2.53 -11.86 19.65
N VAL A 198 1.36 -11.39 20.09
CA VAL A 198 0.41 -10.61 19.27
C VAL A 198 0.16 -9.24 19.92
N THR A 199 0.16 -8.18 19.12
CA THR A 199 -0.10 -6.81 19.61
C THR A 199 -1.21 -6.11 18.80
N PHE A 200 -2.24 -5.61 19.50
CA PHE A 200 -3.27 -4.73 18.95
C PHE A 200 -2.87 -3.25 19.09
N SER A 201 -2.72 -2.52 17.98
CA SER A 201 -2.13 -1.18 18.05
C SER A 201 -2.75 -0.15 17.09
N GLY A 202 -2.46 1.13 17.35
CA GLY A 202 -2.88 2.26 16.51
C GLY A 202 -1.97 3.48 16.68
N GLU A 203 -2.00 4.38 15.69
CA GLU A 203 -1.17 5.60 15.64
C GLU A 203 -2.01 6.82 15.30
N SER A 204 -1.59 7.98 15.79
CA SER A 204 -2.21 9.26 15.50
C SER A 204 -2.19 9.57 14.00
N GLY A 205 -3.37 9.88 13.45
CA GLY A 205 -3.57 10.15 12.02
C GLY A 205 -4.03 8.96 11.18
N TYR A 206 -4.16 7.76 11.76
CA TYR A 206 -4.69 6.56 11.11
C TYR A 206 -5.92 6.01 11.87
N PRO A 207 -6.81 5.25 11.21
CA PRO A 207 -7.84 4.48 11.92
C PRO A 207 -7.15 3.43 12.81
N ALA A 208 -7.40 3.46 14.12
CA ALA A 208 -6.80 2.49 15.03
C ALA A 208 -7.27 1.06 14.73
N SER A 209 -6.38 0.07 14.83
CA SER A 209 -6.71 -1.32 14.50
C SER A 209 -7.90 -1.81 15.34
N SER A 210 -8.99 -2.20 14.67
CA SER A 210 -10.28 -2.47 15.31
C SER A 210 -10.98 -3.71 14.73
N ASN A 211 -11.85 -4.32 15.54
CA ASN A 211 -12.63 -5.52 15.24
C ASN A 211 -11.80 -6.76 14.86
N ASN A 212 -10.52 -6.81 15.27
CA ASN A 212 -9.65 -7.94 15.00
C ASN A 212 -9.85 -9.06 16.04
N ILE A 213 -9.87 -10.31 15.60
CA ILE A 213 -10.05 -11.49 16.46
C ILE A 213 -8.75 -12.30 16.47
N VAL A 214 -8.24 -12.57 17.68
CA VAL A 214 -7.09 -13.43 17.95
C VAL A 214 -7.60 -14.61 18.77
N GLU A 215 -7.82 -15.77 18.14
CA GLU A 215 -8.42 -16.91 18.84
C GLU A 215 -7.87 -18.29 18.51
N ASN A 216 -7.97 -19.22 19.45
CA ASN A 216 -7.49 -20.60 19.29
C ASN A 216 -6.04 -20.72 18.83
N ASN A 217 -5.17 -19.75 19.15
CA ASN A 217 -3.73 -19.85 18.93
C ASN A 217 -3.05 -20.48 20.16
N VAL A 218 -1.81 -20.92 19.98
CA VAL A 218 -0.85 -21.13 21.06
C VAL A 218 0.17 -19.99 21.01
N ILE A 219 0.27 -19.18 22.06
CA ILE A 219 1.14 -17.99 22.08
C ILE A 219 2.03 -18.06 23.32
N SER A 220 3.32 -18.27 23.13
CA SER A 220 4.22 -18.69 24.22
C SER A 220 5.62 -18.10 24.16
N ASN A 221 6.29 -18.08 25.33
CA ASN A 221 7.71 -17.77 25.46
C ASN A 221 8.13 -16.39 24.89
N SER A 222 7.24 -15.39 24.91
CA SER A 222 7.56 -14.03 24.44
C SER A 222 8.71 -13.43 25.25
N ARG A 223 9.83 -13.10 24.60
CA ARG A 223 11.15 -12.85 25.21
C ARG A 223 11.29 -11.49 25.91
N ASP A 224 10.64 -10.46 25.39
CA ASP A 224 10.77 -9.08 25.86
C ASP A 224 9.62 -8.68 26.79
N ARG A 225 8.39 -9.01 26.39
CA ARG A 225 7.15 -8.45 26.96
C ARG A 225 6.08 -9.53 27.14
N TYR A 226 4.90 -9.38 26.53
CA TYR A 226 3.74 -10.23 26.77
C TYR A 226 3.40 -11.10 25.55
N ASN A 227 2.67 -12.18 25.78
CA ASN A 227 2.09 -13.01 24.71
C ASN A 227 0.95 -12.26 23.99
N ILE A 228 0.09 -11.55 24.73
CA ILE A 228 -0.90 -10.63 24.15
C ILE A 228 -0.77 -9.25 24.80
N GLU A 229 -0.60 -8.20 23.99
CA GLU A 229 -0.59 -6.81 24.46
C GLU A 229 -1.17 -5.82 23.46
N SER A 230 -1.08 -4.52 23.78
CA SER A 230 -1.60 -3.43 22.95
C SER A 230 -0.75 -2.15 23.05
N TRP A 231 -0.69 -1.37 21.97
CA TRP A 231 -0.08 -0.03 22.01
C TRP A 231 -0.82 0.98 21.12
N PHE A 232 -1.33 2.06 21.71
CA PHE A 232 -2.06 3.11 20.98
C PHE A 232 -1.40 4.47 21.18
N GLY A 233 -0.70 4.95 20.15
CA GLY A 233 -0.14 6.32 20.06
C GLY A 233 -1.15 7.39 19.62
N GLY A 234 -2.37 6.97 19.27
CA GLY A 234 -3.46 7.83 18.82
C GLY A 234 -4.80 7.44 19.44
N ALA A 235 -5.83 7.30 18.60
CA ALA A 235 -7.09 6.74 19.03
C ALA A 235 -6.91 5.28 19.51
N VAL A 236 -7.69 4.87 20.51
CA VAL A 236 -7.70 3.49 21.00
C VAL A 236 -8.61 2.66 20.08
N GLY A 237 -8.14 1.47 19.69
CA GLY A 237 -8.91 0.53 18.88
C GLY A 237 -10.12 -0.03 19.63
N THR A 238 -11.13 -0.50 18.90
CA THR A 238 -12.37 -1.03 19.48
C THR A 238 -12.76 -2.37 18.89
N GLY A 239 -13.56 -3.16 19.61
CA GLY A 239 -14.04 -4.47 19.13
C GLY A 239 -12.97 -5.55 18.96
N ASN A 240 -11.70 -5.31 19.33
CA ASN A 240 -10.66 -6.32 19.28
C ASN A 240 -10.85 -7.36 20.39
N ILE A 241 -10.69 -8.65 20.05
CA ILE A 241 -10.93 -9.75 20.99
C ILE A 241 -9.76 -10.75 20.94
N ALA A 242 -9.24 -11.10 22.11
CA ALA A 242 -8.28 -12.17 22.33
C ALA A 242 -8.95 -13.30 23.12
N ARG A 243 -9.41 -14.37 22.47
CA ARG A 243 -10.20 -15.42 23.13
C ARG A 243 -9.74 -16.85 22.86
N ASN A 244 -10.02 -17.76 23.79
CA ASN A 244 -9.80 -19.20 23.59
C ASN A 244 -8.34 -19.59 23.23
N ASN A 245 -7.34 -18.74 23.45
CA ASN A 245 -5.93 -19.03 23.17
C ASN A 245 -5.29 -19.84 24.32
N CYS A 246 -4.25 -20.61 24.03
CA CYS A 246 -3.34 -21.19 25.01
C CYS A 246 -2.13 -20.26 25.17
N LEU A 247 -1.85 -19.79 26.40
CA LEU A 247 -0.86 -18.75 26.69
C LEU A 247 0.17 -19.20 27.74
N TRP A 248 1.46 -19.03 27.45
CA TRP A 248 2.52 -19.52 28.35
C TRP A 248 3.78 -18.66 28.41
N ASN A 249 4.33 -18.47 29.61
CA ASN A 249 5.69 -17.97 29.83
C ASN A 249 6.06 -16.68 29.05
N GLY A 250 5.14 -15.72 28.92
CA GLY A 250 5.49 -14.37 28.43
C GLY A 250 6.31 -13.62 29.48
N ARG A 251 7.42 -12.99 29.09
CA ARG A 251 8.43 -12.39 29.98
C ARG A 251 7.89 -11.43 31.04
N LEU A 252 6.87 -10.65 30.72
CA LEU A 252 6.18 -9.73 31.64
C LEU A 252 4.77 -10.22 32.05
N GLY A 253 4.38 -11.41 31.58
CA GLY A 253 3.05 -11.99 31.75
C GLY A 253 2.44 -12.47 30.42
N ASN A 254 1.31 -13.16 30.52
CA ASN A 254 0.61 -13.69 29.34
C ASN A 254 -0.26 -12.64 28.63
N ILE A 255 -0.91 -11.76 29.38
CA ILE A 255 -1.83 -10.74 28.88
C ILE A 255 -1.49 -9.42 29.58
N ALA A 256 -1.25 -8.35 28.82
CA ALA A 256 -1.02 -7.02 29.36
C ALA A 256 -2.35 -6.33 29.78
N THR A 257 -2.25 -5.10 30.28
CA THR A 257 -3.42 -4.22 30.49
C THR A 257 -4.29 -4.17 29.23
N GLN A 258 -5.59 -4.45 29.40
CA GLN A 258 -6.55 -4.61 28.30
C GLN A 258 -7.03 -3.26 27.74
N THR A 259 -6.14 -2.56 27.05
CA THR A 259 -6.42 -1.28 26.40
C THR A 259 -6.84 -1.51 24.95
N GLY A 260 -8.10 -1.27 24.61
CA GLY A 260 -8.60 -1.38 23.22
C GLY A 260 -8.77 -2.81 22.69
N PHE A 261 -8.66 -3.82 23.56
CA PHE A 261 -9.02 -5.21 23.29
C PHE A 261 -9.62 -5.86 24.54
N LEU A 262 -10.43 -6.90 24.37
CA LEU A 262 -10.95 -7.74 25.45
C LEU A 262 -10.29 -9.12 25.41
N ALA A 263 -9.76 -9.59 26.54
CA ALA A 263 -9.24 -10.95 26.69
C ALA A 263 -10.20 -11.82 27.51
N THR A 264 -10.62 -12.97 26.96
CA THR A 264 -11.60 -13.87 27.61
C THR A 264 -11.35 -15.35 27.28
N ASN A 265 -11.69 -16.27 28.19
CA ASN A 265 -11.57 -17.73 27.99
C ASN A 265 -10.18 -18.23 27.52
N ASN A 266 -9.10 -17.50 27.78
CA ASN A 266 -7.74 -17.94 27.42
C ASN A 266 -7.20 -18.90 28.50
N THR A 267 -6.69 -20.05 28.08
CA THR A 267 -6.08 -21.05 28.95
C THR A 267 -4.62 -20.66 29.23
N ILE A 268 -4.21 -20.64 30.51
CA ILE A 268 -2.81 -20.42 30.89
C ILE A 268 -2.23 -21.76 31.36
N THR A 269 -1.34 -22.34 30.56
CA THR A 269 -0.69 -23.64 30.82
C THR A 269 0.47 -23.85 29.84
N ASP A 270 1.39 -24.77 30.12
CA ASP A 270 2.44 -25.15 29.17
C ASP A 270 1.84 -25.83 27.93
N PRO A 271 2.20 -25.45 26.69
CA PRO A 271 1.72 -26.11 25.49
C PRO A 271 2.11 -27.58 25.36
N GLY A 272 3.17 -28.05 26.03
CA GLY A 272 3.62 -29.45 25.91
C GLY A 272 4.24 -29.79 24.55
N TYR A 273 5.03 -28.88 23.97
CA TYR A 273 5.69 -29.07 22.68
C TYR A 273 6.64 -30.29 22.67
N ALA A 274 6.53 -31.13 21.64
CA ALA A 274 7.30 -32.36 21.49
C ALA A 274 8.83 -32.14 21.53
N ASN A 275 9.37 -31.16 20.78
CA ASN A 275 10.75 -30.71 20.92
C ASN A 275 10.93 -29.24 20.49
N ARG A 276 10.54 -28.33 21.38
CA ARG A 276 10.68 -26.87 21.18
C ARG A 276 12.11 -26.44 20.80
N ALA A 277 13.15 -27.11 21.31
CA ALA A 277 14.54 -26.77 21.01
C ALA A 277 14.88 -27.05 19.53
N ALA A 278 14.38 -28.15 18.97
CA ALA A 278 14.50 -28.50 17.56
C ALA A 278 13.46 -27.80 16.64
N LYS A 279 12.68 -26.86 17.18
CA LYS A 279 11.52 -26.21 16.50
C LYS A 279 10.39 -27.18 16.12
N ASP A 280 10.34 -28.33 16.77
CA ASP A 280 9.15 -29.19 16.75
C ASP A 280 8.13 -28.67 17.78
N PHE A 281 7.14 -27.94 17.25
CA PHE A 281 6.03 -27.38 18.01
C PHE A 281 4.78 -28.28 17.99
N THR A 282 4.89 -29.56 17.63
CA THR A 282 3.76 -30.49 17.70
C THR A 282 3.32 -30.69 19.15
N ILE A 283 2.01 -30.63 19.38
CA ILE A 283 1.36 -30.84 20.68
C ILE A 283 0.49 -32.10 20.59
N THR A 284 0.84 -33.16 21.32
CA THR A 284 0.13 -34.45 21.24
C THR A 284 -1.03 -34.60 22.21
N SER A 285 -1.12 -33.74 23.24
CA SER A 285 -2.13 -33.86 24.31
C SER A 285 -2.39 -32.53 25.02
N GLY A 286 -3.33 -32.52 25.97
CA GLY A 286 -3.67 -31.34 26.77
C GLY A 286 -4.56 -30.32 26.06
N PRO A 287 -4.96 -29.24 26.77
CA PRO A 287 -5.96 -28.27 26.28
C PRO A 287 -5.47 -27.37 25.14
N CYS A 288 -4.18 -27.44 24.79
CA CYS A 288 -3.56 -26.68 23.70
C CYS A 288 -3.50 -27.48 22.38
N ALA A 289 -3.72 -28.80 22.40
CA ALA A 289 -3.61 -29.66 21.21
C ALA A 289 -4.58 -29.29 20.07
N THR A 290 -5.76 -28.73 20.38
CA THR A 290 -6.74 -28.27 19.38
C THR A 290 -6.50 -26.85 18.85
N LYS A 291 -5.38 -26.22 19.25
CA LYS A 291 -5.04 -24.81 18.98
C LYS A 291 -3.77 -24.64 18.14
N GLN A 292 -3.09 -25.73 17.84
CA GLN A 292 -1.99 -25.77 16.87
C GLN A 292 -2.53 -25.77 15.42
N PRO A 293 -1.69 -25.47 14.42
CA PRO A 293 -1.99 -25.72 13.01
C PRO A 293 -2.35 -27.18 12.75
N ALA A 294 -3.28 -27.42 11.82
CA ALA A 294 -3.49 -28.78 11.31
C ALA A 294 -2.18 -29.37 10.75
N SER A 295 -1.90 -30.64 11.03
CA SER A 295 -0.63 -31.32 10.72
C SER A 295 -0.35 -31.53 9.23
N THR A 296 -1.23 -31.03 8.35
CA THR A 296 -1.01 -30.87 6.92
C THR A 296 -1.90 -29.71 6.46
N PRO A 297 -1.42 -28.76 5.63
CA PRO A 297 -2.33 -27.91 4.88
C PRO A 297 -3.22 -28.83 4.02
N PRO A 298 -4.56 -28.72 4.08
CA PRO A 298 -5.38 -29.42 3.09
C PRO A 298 -4.99 -28.91 1.70
N PRO A 299 -5.02 -29.75 0.65
CA PRO A 299 -4.93 -29.24 -0.71
C PRO A 299 -6.03 -28.17 -0.89
N PRO A 300 -5.75 -27.06 -1.59
CA PRO A 300 -6.75 -26.02 -1.77
C PRO A 300 -8.02 -26.65 -2.38
N PRO A 301 -9.23 -26.26 -1.92
CA PRO A 301 -10.44 -26.59 -2.65
C PRO A 301 -10.22 -26.18 -4.11
N ALA A 302 -10.47 -27.10 -5.05
CA ALA A 302 -10.32 -26.79 -6.47
C ALA A 302 -11.09 -25.49 -6.73
N ALA A 303 -10.39 -24.46 -7.21
CA ALA A 303 -11.01 -23.17 -7.51
C ALA A 303 -12.22 -23.46 -8.40
N ASN A 304 -13.43 -23.14 -7.89
CA ASN A 304 -14.68 -23.57 -8.51
C ASN A 304 -14.60 -23.24 -9.99
N ALA A 305 -14.56 -24.27 -10.84
CA ALA A 305 -14.61 -24.08 -12.27
C ALA A 305 -15.86 -23.25 -12.54
N THR A 306 -15.69 -22.10 -13.20
CA THR A 306 -16.78 -21.18 -13.56
C THR A 306 -17.95 -22.02 -14.03
N PRO A 307 -19.11 -22.02 -13.34
CA PRO A 307 -20.14 -23.02 -13.54
C PRO A 307 -20.42 -23.17 -15.03
N ALA A 308 -20.16 -24.38 -15.56
CA ALA A 308 -20.19 -24.63 -17.00
C ALA A 308 -21.50 -24.05 -17.55
N PRO A 309 -21.44 -23.16 -18.55
CA PRO A 309 -22.56 -22.28 -18.89
C PRO A 309 -23.81 -23.12 -19.07
N ALA A 310 -24.82 -22.85 -18.24
CA ALA A 310 -25.95 -23.74 -18.05
C ALA A 310 -26.53 -24.12 -19.43
N PRO A 311 -26.83 -25.41 -19.68
CA PRO A 311 -27.31 -25.87 -20.99
C PRO A 311 -28.41 -24.95 -21.48
N ALA A 312 -28.20 -24.36 -22.67
CA ALA A 312 -29.04 -23.28 -23.17
C ALA A 312 -30.51 -23.69 -23.08
N ALA A 313 -31.32 -22.89 -22.38
CA ALA A 313 -32.73 -23.19 -22.18
C ALA A 313 -33.39 -23.47 -23.54
N PRO A 314 -34.21 -24.54 -23.66
CA PRO A 314 -34.78 -24.94 -24.94
C PRO A 314 -35.55 -23.75 -25.53
N THR A 315 -35.24 -23.44 -26.79
CA THR A 315 -35.74 -22.24 -27.46
C THR A 315 -37.27 -22.19 -27.37
N PRO A 316 -37.87 -21.11 -26.83
CA PRO A 316 -39.32 -20.97 -26.79
C PRO A 316 -39.89 -21.12 -28.21
N ALA A 317 -40.95 -21.93 -28.34
CA ALA A 317 -41.62 -22.12 -29.62
C ALA A 317 -42.08 -20.76 -30.18
N PRO A 318 -41.97 -20.53 -31.51
CA PRO A 318 -42.32 -19.25 -32.11
C PRO A 318 -43.79 -18.92 -31.86
N ALA A 319 -44.05 -17.69 -31.40
CA ALA A 319 -45.40 -17.19 -31.19
C ALA A 319 -46.17 -17.13 -32.54
N PRO A 320 -47.49 -17.40 -32.55
CA PRO A 320 -48.29 -17.35 -33.77
C PRO A 320 -48.31 -15.95 -34.39
N ALA A 321 -48.36 -15.89 -35.73
CA ALA A 321 -48.24 -14.65 -36.48
C ALA A 321 -49.43 -13.68 -36.25
N PRO A 322 -49.19 -12.35 -36.20
CA PRO A 322 -50.26 -11.36 -36.16
C PRO A 322 -51.15 -11.40 -37.42
N ALA A 323 -52.45 -11.16 -37.24
CA ALA A 323 -53.41 -11.06 -38.34
C ALA A 323 -53.20 -9.79 -39.20
N THR A 324 -53.57 -9.87 -40.48
CA THR A 324 -53.39 -8.81 -41.48
C THR A 324 -54.39 -7.65 -41.32
N PRO A 325 -53.96 -6.38 -41.49
CA PRO A 325 -54.85 -5.21 -41.49
C PRO A 325 -55.56 -5.00 -42.85
N VAL A 326 -56.69 -4.29 -42.84
CA VAL A 326 -57.48 -3.90 -44.02
C VAL A 326 -57.70 -2.37 -43.98
N PRO A 327 -57.67 -1.62 -45.12
CA PRO A 327 -57.34 -0.19 -45.10
C PRO A 327 -58.52 0.77 -45.37
N VAL A 328 -58.27 2.07 -45.13
CA VAL A 328 -59.04 3.21 -45.68
C VAL A 328 -58.05 4.26 -46.21
N ALA A 329 -58.42 5.00 -47.27
CA ALA A 329 -57.50 5.82 -48.08
C ALA A 329 -57.55 7.35 -47.81
N ALA A 330 -56.60 8.09 -48.39
CA ALA A 330 -56.43 9.55 -48.29
C ALA A 330 -57.22 10.35 -49.36
N PRO A 331 -57.15 11.69 -49.34
CA PRO A 331 -56.32 12.37 -50.36
C PRO A 331 -55.47 13.57 -49.85
N ALA A 332 -54.77 14.24 -50.79
CA ALA A 332 -53.72 15.26 -50.61
C ALA A 332 -54.20 16.70 -51.04
N PRO A 333 -53.39 17.76 -51.36
CA PRO A 333 -51.92 17.90 -51.52
C PRO A 333 -51.25 19.19 -50.91
N ALA A 334 -49.98 19.46 -51.30
CA ALA A 334 -49.09 20.57 -50.84
C ALA A 334 -49.14 21.84 -51.74
N PRO A 335 -48.28 22.90 -51.61
CA PRO A 335 -46.78 22.95 -51.63
C PRO A 335 -46.18 23.83 -50.48
N SER A 336 -45.00 24.52 -50.44
CA SER A 336 -43.86 24.86 -51.35
C SER A 336 -42.59 25.32 -50.54
N ALA A 337 -41.45 25.61 -51.21
CA ALA A 337 -40.24 26.32 -50.68
C ALA A 337 -39.98 27.64 -51.50
N PRO A 338 -38.89 28.50 -51.37
CA PRO A 338 -37.43 28.14 -51.40
C PRO A 338 -36.30 29.12 -50.86
N ARG A 339 -35.12 28.54 -50.49
CA ARG A 339 -33.69 28.91 -50.82
C ARG A 339 -32.95 30.27 -50.48
N LYS A 340 -31.61 30.10 -50.23
CA LYS A 340 -30.41 30.99 -50.52
C LYS A 340 -30.10 32.18 -49.55
N LYS A 341 -28.87 32.76 -49.40
CA LYS A 341 -27.49 32.53 -49.96
C LYS A 341 -26.33 33.14 -49.09
N ALA A 342 -25.12 32.57 -49.19
CA ALA A 342 -23.76 33.21 -49.19
C ALA A 342 -23.16 33.98 -47.97
N ALA A 343 -21.81 34.16 -48.04
CA ALA A 343 -20.91 34.91 -47.13
C ALA A 343 -20.14 36.01 -47.90
N PRO A 344 -19.27 36.83 -47.26
CA PRO A 344 -17.82 36.77 -47.57
C PRO A 344 -16.86 37.11 -46.38
N ALA A 345 -15.56 37.20 -46.67
CA ALA A 345 -14.48 37.73 -45.80
C ALA A 345 -13.59 38.74 -46.57
N PRO A 346 -12.77 39.56 -45.89
CA PRO A 346 -11.31 39.53 -46.15
C PRO A 346 -10.40 39.83 -44.91
N ALA A 347 -9.08 39.98 -45.15
CA ALA A 347 -7.99 40.34 -44.21
C ALA A 347 -7.06 41.41 -44.91
N PRO A 348 -5.77 41.72 -44.56
CA PRO A 348 -4.87 41.33 -43.46
C PRO A 348 -4.06 42.54 -42.84
N ALA A 349 -2.73 42.40 -42.61
CA ALA A 349 -1.69 43.39 -42.18
C ALA A 349 -1.66 43.76 -40.67
N ASP A 350 -0.53 44.08 -39.99
CA ASP A 350 0.93 44.14 -40.29
C ASP A 350 1.74 43.72 -39.01
N ALA A 351 2.83 42.94 -39.02
CA ALA A 351 4.24 43.18 -39.39
C ALA A 351 5.15 43.81 -38.29
N ALA A 352 6.19 43.08 -37.82
CA ALA A 352 7.51 43.59 -37.30
C ALA A 352 8.46 42.50 -36.72
N SER A 353 9.74 42.57 -37.08
CA SER A 353 10.95 41.87 -36.58
C SER A 353 12.18 42.71 -37.05
N PRO A 354 13.48 42.48 -36.71
CA PRO A 354 14.18 41.34 -36.09
C PRO A 354 14.63 41.67 -34.63
N SER A 355 15.79 41.41 -34.00
CA SER A 355 17.21 41.05 -34.31
C SER A 355 17.76 40.09 -33.21
N GLN A 356 18.84 39.30 -33.35
CA GLN A 356 20.28 39.59 -33.53
C GLN A 356 20.85 40.61 -32.51
N SER A 357 21.96 40.40 -31.81
CA SER A 357 22.95 39.28 -31.75
C SER A 357 23.50 39.20 -30.28
N GLU A 358 24.64 38.66 -29.83
CA GLU A 358 25.95 38.23 -30.38
C GLU A 358 26.59 37.07 -29.56
N SER A 359 27.85 36.74 -29.88
CA SER A 359 28.84 35.91 -29.16
C SER A 359 30.24 36.48 -29.52
N PRO A 360 31.39 36.17 -28.86
CA PRO A 360 31.84 34.79 -28.56
C PRO A 360 32.85 34.61 -27.38
N ALA A 361 33.45 33.39 -27.29
CA ALA A 361 34.85 33.10 -26.90
C ALA A 361 35.31 33.32 -25.42
N THR A 362 36.29 32.58 -24.83
CA THR A 362 37.07 31.37 -25.22
C THR A 362 37.72 30.68 -23.99
N ALA A 363 38.16 29.42 -24.17
CA ALA A 363 39.19 28.69 -23.40
C ALA A 363 38.91 28.18 -21.96
N GLY A 364 39.67 27.14 -21.55
CA GLY A 364 39.67 26.48 -20.22
C GLY A 364 41.10 26.38 -19.65
N PRO A 365 41.54 25.28 -18.97
CA PRO A 365 40.86 24.02 -18.64
C PRO A 365 41.02 23.52 -17.16
N ALA A 366 40.45 22.34 -16.87
CA ALA A 366 40.84 21.32 -15.88
C ALA A 366 41.21 21.66 -14.41
N ALA A 367 40.47 21.07 -13.44
CA ALA A 367 41.06 20.38 -12.26
C ALA A 367 40.02 19.54 -11.45
N THR A 368 40.54 18.49 -10.80
CA THR A 368 39.95 17.53 -9.84
C THR A 368 38.86 18.02 -8.86
N ARG A 369 37.84 17.19 -8.59
CA ARG A 369 36.93 17.30 -7.42
C ARG A 369 36.99 16.03 -6.54
N ALA A 370 37.37 16.21 -5.28
CA ALA A 370 37.34 15.18 -4.23
C ALA A 370 35.88 14.89 -3.75
N PRO A 371 35.60 13.72 -3.14
CA PRO A 371 34.24 13.35 -2.73
C PRO A 371 33.72 14.15 -1.53
N GLU A 372 32.42 14.43 -1.54
CA GLU A 372 31.72 15.23 -0.53
C GLU A 372 31.24 14.37 0.65
N PRO A 373 31.37 14.80 1.92
CA PRO A 373 30.97 14.02 3.08
C PRO A 373 29.45 13.85 3.20
N ARG A 374 29.01 12.70 3.74
CA ARG A 374 27.60 12.34 3.90
C ARG A 374 26.85 13.35 4.78
N ARG A 375 25.84 14.04 4.23
CA ARG A 375 24.92 14.88 5.02
C ARG A 375 23.94 14.02 5.83
N ALA A 376 23.89 14.24 7.13
CA ALA A 376 22.96 13.59 8.04
C ALA A 376 21.49 14.03 7.83
N THR A 377 20.55 13.16 8.20
CA THR A 377 19.10 13.40 8.20
C THR A 377 18.59 13.74 9.61
N PRO A 378 18.16 14.99 9.87
CA PRO A 378 17.41 15.33 11.08
C PRO A 378 15.88 15.24 10.84
N SER A 379 15.18 14.50 11.69
CA SER A 379 13.72 14.38 11.74
C SER A 379 13.07 15.41 12.67
N LEU A 380 11.87 15.93 12.36
CA LEU A 380 11.01 16.62 13.35
C LEU A 380 9.53 16.83 12.89
N TRP A 381 8.68 15.93 13.39
CA TRP A 381 7.29 16.00 13.90
C TRP A 381 6.20 17.03 13.47
N THR A 382 4.96 16.50 13.51
CA THR A 382 3.62 17.10 13.74
C THR A 382 3.13 18.32 12.95
N ALA A 383 2.22 18.06 11.99
CA ALA A 383 0.78 18.39 12.12
C ALA A 383 -0.02 17.50 11.14
N ALA A 384 -1.31 17.26 11.38
CA ALA A 384 -2.08 16.27 10.63
C ALA A 384 -2.37 16.65 9.16
N GLY A 385 -2.30 15.67 8.26
CA GLY A 385 -2.68 15.79 6.85
C GLY A 385 -1.61 15.28 5.87
N ALA A 386 -2.06 14.72 4.74
CA ALA A 386 -1.16 14.17 3.72
C ALA A 386 -0.39 15.26 2.95
N PHE A 387 0.93 15.07 2.77
CA PHE A 387 1.81 16.05 2.14
C PHE A 387 2.12 15.71 0.67
N ALA A 388 1.53 16.48 -0.26
CA ALA A 388 2.02 16.53 -1.64
C ALA A 388 3.27 17.43 -1.73
N ARG A 389 4.28 17.04 -2.53
CA ARG A 389 5.44 17.89 -2.83
C ARG A 389 5.03 19.12 -3.65
N VAL A 390 4.60 20.20 -2.99
CA VAL A 390 4.37 21.50 -3.64
C VAL A 390 5.70 22.06 -4.14
N ARG A 391 5.99 21.83 -5.43
CA ARG A 391 7.20 22.32 -6.09
C ARG A 391 7.06 23.83 -6.34
N VAL A 392 7.58 24.67 -5.44
CA VAL A 392 7.92 26.06 -5.77
C VAL A 392 8.84 26.02 -6.99
N SER A 393 8.53 26.73 -8.06
CA SER A 393 9.24 26.58 -9.33
C SER A 393 9.24 27.83 -10.19
N ASP A 394 10.40 28.14 -10.76
CA ASP A 394 10.52 29.10 -11.85
C ASP A 394 10.14 28.48 -13.21
N SER A 395 10.06 27.14 -13.32
CA SER A 395 9.38 26.42 -14.43
C SER A 395 9.02 24.95 -14.11
N PRO A 396 8.06 24.34 -14.85
CA PRO A 396 7.24 23.23 -14.35
C PRO A 396 7.74 21.81 -14.69
N THR A 397 7.24 20.79 -13.97
CA THR A 397 6.99 19.41 -14.49
C THR A 397 6.27 18.52 -13.46
N ARG A 398 5.37 17.67 -13.96
CA ARG A 398 4.55 16.64 -13.26
C ARG A 398 3.63 17.15 -12.14
N ALA A 399 2.32 16.92 -12.31
CA ALA A 399 1.28 17.21 -11.33
C ALA A 399 0.96 15.97 -10.49
N ALA A 400 0.56 16.19 -9.23
CA ALA A 400 -0.04 15.17 -8.36
C ALA A 400 -1.34 15.73 -7.80
N VAL A 401 -2.42 14.94 -7.84
CA VAL A 401 -3.75 15.33 -7.35
C VAL A 401 -3.97 14.72 -5.96
N LEU A 402 -4.08 15.57 -4.96
CA LEU A 402 -4.28 15.22 -3.56
C LEU A 402 -5.76 15.38 -3.18
N ARG A 403 -6.34 14.40 -2.47
CA ARG A 403 -7.67 14.51 -1.85
C ARG A 403 -7.50 14.97 -0.40
N VAL A 404 -8.18 16.07 -0.04
CA VAL A 404 -8.06 16.72 1.27
C VAL A 404 -9.45 16.80 1.92
N THR A 405 -9.68 15.92 2.88
CA THR A 405 -10.88 15.89 3.71
C THR A 405 -10.61 16.67 4.99
N PRO A 406 -11.22 17.86 5.22
CA PRO A 406 -11.14 18.53 6.50
C PRO A 406 -12.04 17.79 7.51
N THR A 407 -11.47 17.40 8.63
CA THR A 407 -12.25 16.98 9.81
C THR A 407 -12.98 18.20 10.37
N ALA A 408 -14.16 18.00 10.96
CA ALA A 408 -15.07 19.09 11.34
C ALA A 408 -14.37 20.24 12.11
N GLY A 409 -14.50 21.46 11.59
CA GLY A 409 -13.98 22.69 12.20
C GLY A 409 -12.48 22.99 11.99
N LEU A 410 -11.64 21.98 11.71
CA LEU A 410 -10.17 22.15 11.68
C LEU A 410 -9.61 22.37 10.27
N PRO A 411 -8.62 23.27 10.10
CA PRO A 411 -7.94 23.45 8.82
C PRO A 411 -6.99 22.27 8.54
N ALA A 412 -7.19 21.57 7.43
CA ALA A 412 -6.14 20.72 6.86
C ALA A 412 -4.91 21.58 6.51
N VAL A 413 -3.69 21.01 6.55
CA VAL A 413 -2.45 21.74 6.25
C VAL A 413 -1.61 20.98 5.22
N VAL A 414 -1.63 21.43 3.96
CA VAL A 414 -0.67 20.93 2.96
C VAL A 414 0.60 21.79 2.98
N ALA A 415 1.68 21.25 3.53
CA ALA A 415 3.02 21.86 3.52
C ALA A 415 3.90 21.32 2.39
N GLY A 416 4.47 22.22 1.58
CA GLY A 416 5.56 21.88 0.66
C GLY A 416 6.89 21.64 1.40
N ALA A 417 7.79 20.86 0.81
CA ALA A 417 9.15 20.69 1.32
C ALA A 417 9.85 22.06 1.44
N PRO A 418 10.50 22.37 2.57
CA PRO A 418 11.04 23.70 2.83
C PRO A 418 12.14 24.06 1.82
N ARG A 419 12.11 25.31 1.32
CA ARG A 419 13.20 25.88 0.53
C ARG A 419 13.84 27.04 1.26
N THR A 420 15.15 26.95 1.49
CA THR A 420 15.97 28.07 1.95
C THR A 420 16.20 29.04 0.81
N ALA A 421 15.94 30.33 1.05
CA ALA A 421 16.10 31.39 0.08
C ALA A 421 17.59 31.68 -0.18
N SER A 422 18.13 31.19 -1.31
CA SER A 422 19.52 31.43 -1.72
C SER A 422 19.81 32.91 -2.02
N ARG A 423 18.77 33.66 -2.43
CA ARG A 423 18.76 35.11 -2.61
C ARG A 423 17.47 35.69 -2.02
N ALA A 424 17.51 36.95 -1.59
CA ALA A 424 16.31 37.71 -1.27
C ALA A 424 15.54 37.99 -2.56
N GLY A 425 14.20 37.90 -2.55
CA GLY A 425 13.41 38.04 -3.77
C GLY A 425 11.92 37.80 -3.57
N ALA A 426 11.16 37.84 -4.67
CA ALA A 426 9.74 37.52 -4.68
C ALA A 426 9.52 36.01 -4.86
N TYR A 427 8.88 35.37 -3.88
CA TYR A 427 8.50 33.95 -3.92
C TYR A 427 7.02 33.87 -4.20
N SER A 428 6.62 33.07 -5.19
CA SER A 428 5.21 32.81 -5.51
C SER A 428 4.85 31.34 -5.41
N ALA A 429 3.61 31.06 -5.08
CA ALA A 429 3.02 29.73 -5.14
C ALA A 429 1.74 29.76 -5.96
N ARG A 430 1.54 28.70 -6.75
CA ARG A 430 0.35 28.47 -7.59
C ARG A 430 -0.22 27.12 -7.20
N VAL A 431 -1.48 27.11 -6.77
CA VAL A 431 -2.18 25.93 -6.26
C VAL A 431 -3.48 25.78 -7.03
N TRP A 432 -3.77 24.60 -7.57
CA TRP A 432 -5.06 24.32 -8.18
C TRP A 432 -5.95 23.60 -7.17
N ALA A 433 -7.18 24.07 -6.95
CA ALA A 433 -8.11 23.44 -6.02
C ALA A 433 -9.55 23.36 -6.55
N ARG A 434 -10.28 22.29 -6.22
CA ARG A 434 -11.73 22.14 -6.44
C ARG A 434 -12.41 21.55 -5.21
N ALA A 435 -13.72 21.75 -5.04
CA ALA A 435 -14.49 20.93 -4.12
C ALA A 435 -14.47 19.46 -4.58
N ALA A 436 -14.48 18.51 -3.63
CA ALA A 436 -14.40 17.08 -3.93
C ALA A 436 -15.72 16.58 -4.54
N ASN A 437 -16.84 16.91 -3.88
CA ASN A 437 -18.16 16.96 -4.51
C ASN A 437 -18.14 18.12 -5.54
N ARG A 438 -18.61 17.89 -6.77
CA ARG A 438 -18.60 18.89 -7.85
C ARG A 438 -19.64 20.00 -7.61
N ASP A 439 -20.78 19.63 -7.04
CA ASP A 439 -21.98 20.46 -6.95
C ASP A 439 -21.97 21.36 -5.70
N ALA A 440 -21.14 21.03 -4.72
CA ALA A 440 -20.94 21.83 -3.51
C ALA A 440 -19.75 22.80 -3.61
N ALA A 441 -19.74 23.82 -2.75
CA ALA A 441 -18.65 24.79 -2.67
C ALA A 441 -17.80 24.59 -1.40
N ALA A 442 -16.47 24.72 -1.55
CA ALA A 442 -15.51 24.77 -0.44
C ALA A 442 -14.75 26.11 -0.45
N ARG A 443 -14.31 26.60 0.71
CA ARG A 443 -13.42 27.77 0.80
C ARG A 443 -11.99 27.30 1.09
N VAL A 444 -11.05 27.63 0.21
CA VAL A 444 -9.63 27.29 0.35
C VAL A 444 -8.82 28.54 0.65
N ARG A 445 -8.02 28.51 1.71
CA ARG A 445 -7.04 29.54 2.08
C ARG A 445 -5.64 29.05 1.72
N VAL A 446 -4.87 29.87 1.01
CA VAL A 446 -3.48 29.61 0.67
C VAL A 446 -2.62 30.73 1.27
N SER A 447 -1.46 30.39 1.80
CA SER A 447 -0.50 31.37 2.33
C SER A 447 0.95 30.87 2.24
N LEU A 448 1.90 31.76 2.46
CA LEU A 448 3.33 31.45 2.58
C LEU A 448 3.74 31.54 4.05
N VAL A 449 4.30 30.46 4.59
CA VAL A 449 4.89 30.42 5.92
C VAL A 449 6.40 30.57 5.76
N VAL A 450 6.96 31.62 6.35
CA VAL A 450 8.36 32.02 6.23
C VAL A 450 9.02 31.94 7.61
N LYS A 451 10.01 31.05 7.76
CA LYS A 451 10.91 31.04 8.93
C LYS A 451 12.16 31.86 8.59
N LEU A 452 12.34 32.97 9.29
CA LEU A 452 13.49 33.87 9.12
C LEU A 452 14.80 33.21 9.65
N PRO A 453 15.99 33.72 9.27
CA PRO A 453 17.27 33.26 9.82
C PRO A 453 17.33 33.35 11.35
N SER A 454 16.67 34.35 11.95
CA SER A 454 16.51 34.54 13.40
C SER A 454 15.55 33.53 14.06
N GLY A 455 15.15 32.46 13.37
CA GLY A 455 14.22 31.45 13.85
C GLY A 455 12.74 31.86 13.85
N ALA A 456 12.42 33.15 13.88
CA ALA A 456 11.06 33.69 13.91
C ALA A 456 10.23 33.27 12.68
N ILE A 457 8.99 32.84 12.91
CA ILE A 457 8.07 32.37 11.87
C ILE A 457 6.98 33.42 11.62
N ARG A 458 6.69 33.70 10.34
CA ARG A 458 5.60 34.60 9.91
C ARG A 458 4.77 33.95 8.82
N GLU A 459 3.45 34.07 8.89
CA GLU A 459 2.56 33.77 7.77
C GLU A 459 2.32 35.06 6.96
N THR A 460 2.40 34.97 5.63
CA THR A 460 2.29 36.11 4.72
C THR A 460 1.64 35.70 3.40
N ALA A 461 1.25 36.70 2.58
CA ALA A 461 0.54 36.53 1.31
C ALA A 461 -0.67 35.58 1.41
N VAL A 462 -1.54 35.82 2.39
CA VAL A 462 -2.75 35.03 2.61
C VAL A 462 -3.79 35.36 1.53
N ARG A 463 -4.37 34.33 0.90
CA ARG A 463 -5.49 34.46 -0.03
C ARG A 463 -6.52 33.36 0.19
N THR A 464 -7.76 33.74 0.45
CA THR A 464 -8.92 32.83 0.48
C THR A 464 -9.65 32.87 -0.86
N THR A 465 -10.16 31.73 -1.33
CA THR A 465 -10.92 31.64 -2.59
C THR A 465 -11.95 30.50 -2.53
N ALA A 466 -13.15 30.75 -3.04
CA ALA A 466 -14.20 29.74 -3.15
C ALA A 466 -14.03 28.87 -4.42
N VAL A 467 -14.17 27.55 -4.24
CA VAL A 467 -14.01 26.54 -5.29
C VAL A 467 -15.22 25.62 -5.36
N ARG A 468 -15.73 25.38 -6.58
CA ARG A 468 -16.91 24.56 -6.93
C ARG A 468 -16.69 24.01 -8.34
N GLY A 469 -17.16 22.81 -8.64
CA GLY A 469 -17.01 22.19 -9.96
C GLY A 469 -15.56 21.91 -10.34
N ALA A 470 -15.02 22.68 -11.29
CA ALA A 470 -13.67 22.51 -11.84
C ALA A 470 -12.55 23.03 -10.93
N PHE A 471 -11.30 22.63 -11.21
CA PHE A 471 -10.11 23.14 -10.53
C PHE A 471 -9.88 24.62 -10.84
N ARG A 472 -9.87 25.46 -9.81
CA ARG A 472 -9.52 26.89 -9.86
C ARG A 472 -8.09 27.09 -9.38
N ARG A 473 -7.36 27.99 -10.05
CA ARG A 473 -5.98 28.38 -9.67
C ARG A 473 -6.01 29.49 -8.61
N VAL A 474 -5.51 29.19 -7.42
CA VAL A 474 -5.21 30.17 -6.37
C VAL A 474 -3.71 30.48 -6.42
N SER A 475 -3.37 31.77 -6.47
CA SER A 475 -1.97 32.23 -6.51
C SER A 475 -1.70 33.22 -5.38
N VAL A 476 -0.53 33.09 -4.74
CA VAL A 476 -0.02 33.96 -3.68
C VAL A 476 1.45 34.31 -3.94
N ALA A 477 1.92 35.48 -3.50
CA ALA A 477 3.32 35.88 -3.60
C ALA A 477 3.74 36.86 -2.49
N ALA A 478 4.98 36.74 -2.00
CA ALA A 478 5.58 37.63 -1.00
C ALA A 478 7.06 37.90 -1.32
N ARG A 479 7.61 39.03 -0.85
CA ARG A 479 9.06 39.20 -0.74
C ARG A 479 9.57 38.43 0.47
N VAL A 480 10.69 37.72 0.31
CA VAL A 480 11.33 36.90 1.34
C VAL A 480 12.83 37.24 1.40
N PRO A 481 13.42 37.44 2.60
CA PRO A 481 14.85 37.74 2.74
C PRO A 481 15.72 36.49 2.53
N ARG A 482 17.00 36.70 2.19
CA ARG A 482 17.99 35.63 2.02
C ARG A 482 18.13 34.81 3.31
N GLY A 483 18.34 33.51 3.17
CA GLY A 483 18.50 32.56 4.29
C GLY A 483 17.18 32.12 4.96
N ALA A 484 16.06 32.82 4.73
CA ALA A 484 14.77 32.39 5.25
C ALA A 484 14.28 31.10 4.57
N SER A 485 13.61 30.22 5.31
CA SER A 485 12.96 29.01 4.79
C SER A 485 11.49 29.25 4.49
N VAL A 486 11.05 28.96 3.26
CA VAL A 486 9.66 29.13 2.81
C VAL A 486 8.96 27.77 2.72
N ARG A 487 7.72 27.72 3.20
CA ARG A 487 6.73 26.67 2.91
C ARG A 487 5.44 27.31 2.39
N VAL A 488 4.73 26.61 1.51
CA VAL A 488 3.33 26.94 1.19
C VAL A 488 2.44 26.27 2.24
N ARG A 489 1.37 26.94 2.69
CA ARG A 489 0.29 26.41 3.52
C ARG A 489 -1.00 26.45 2.70
N VAL A 490 -1.77 25.38 2.71
CA VAL A 490 -3.10 25.30 2.08
C VAL A 490 -4.09 24.72 3.08
N GLU A 491 -5.17 25.44 3.34
CA GLU A 491 -6.23 25.11 4.29
C GLU A 491 -7.61 25.09 3.62
N GLY A 492 -8.50 24.26 4.13
CA GLY A 492 -9.92 24.27 3.76
C GLY A 492 -10.82 24.63 4.93
N ARG A 493 -11.96 25.27 4.65
CA ARG A 493 -13.10 25.37 5.56
C ARG A 493 -14.38 24.95 4.85
N GLY A 494 -15.24 24.23 5.56
CA GLY A 494 -16.44 23.60 5.01
C GLY A 494 -16.14 22.20 4.47
N LEU A 495 -16.62 21.91 3.26
CA LEU A 495 -16.63 20.57 2.68
C LEU A 495 -15.28 20.11 2.12
N PRO A 496 -15.08 18.78 1.90
CA PRO A 496 -13.87 18.22 1.32
C PRO A 496 -13.51 18.81 -0.05
N PHE A 497 -12.20 18.91 -0.29
CA PHE A 497 -11.63 19.55 -1.48
C PHE A 497 -10.44 18.75 -2.03
N LEU A 498 -10.10 18.96 -3.30
CA LEU A 498 -8.90 18.40 -3.94
C LEU A 498 -7.90 19.51 -4.22
N VAL A 499 -6.61 19.18 -4.19
CA VAL A 499 -5.50 20.10 -4.43
C VAL A 499 -4.55 19.50 -5.46
N SER A 500 -3.99 20.30 -6.37
CA SER A 500 -2.94 19.90 -7.31
C SER A 500 -1.83 20.94 -7.41
N ALA A 501 -0.59 20.46 -7.44
CA ALA A 501 0.62 21.29 -7.61
C ALA A 501 0.87 21.71 -9.07
N GLY A 502 0.17 21.11 -10.03
CA GLY A 502 0.19 21.49 -11.45
C GLY A 502 -1.23 21.69 -12.01
N ALA A 503 -1.34 22.26 -13.20
CA ALA A 503 -2.62 22.28 -13.90
C ALA A 503 -3.05 20.82 -14.15
N PRO A 504 -4.28 20.41 -13.79
CA PRO A 504 -4.78 19.10 -14.17
C PRO A 504 -4.87 19.03 -15.70
N ALA A 505 -4.61 17.85 -16.26
CA ALA A 505 -4.92 17.60 -17.67
C ALA A 505 -6.41 17.88 -17.92
N ARG A 506 -6.73 18.54 -19.04
CA ARG A 506 -8.10 18.58 -19.53
C ARG A 506 -8.45 17.16 -19.98
N ARG A 507 -9.46 16.58 -19.33
CA ARG A 507 -10.33 15.56 -19.91
C ARG A 507 -11.53 16.29 -20.50
#